data_AF-A0A672K0S6-F1
#
_entry.id   AF-A0A672K0S6-F1
#
_cell.length_a   1.000
_cell.length_b   1.000
_cell.length_c   1.000
_cell.angle_alpha   90.00
_cell.angle_beta   90.00
_cell.angle_gamma   90.00
#
_symmetry.space_group_name_H-M   'P 1'
#
loop_
_entity.id
_entity.type
_entity.pdbx_description
1 polymer ?
#
loop_
_entity_poly.entity_id
_entity_poly.type
_entity_poly.pdbx_seq_one_letter_code
_entity_poly.pdbx_strand_id
1 'polypeptide(L)'
;HIKRLAEHYGIYKDLFPMAYFVPRLMLRVAYGEDSSTTVHYGNHLTPSQAAQAPQVHFDAEENSLWTLLLTSPDEHLLDAEQEYLHWLVGNIPGNSVSSGEEFCPYISPFPARGTGFHRYIFILFKQEHPVDFSSDLRSSPCYCLKQRTFRTLDFYRKHQDKITPAGLSFFQCQWDQSVSHTFHTLLNMREPVFEYDRPPVYHPPQKKYPHGQPLRYLDRYRDGAEKTHGIY
;
A
#
# COMPACT_ATOMS: atom_id res chain seq x y z
N HIS A 1 18.80 -4.50 11.19
CA HIS A 1 18.55 -3.28 10.40
C HIS A 1 17.14 -3.22 9.85
N ILE A 2 16.65 -4.29 9.20
CA ILE A 2 15.30 -4.34 8.59
C ILE A 2 14.17 -4.01 9.57
N LYS A 3 14.19 -4.56 10.79
CA LYS A 3 13.20 -4.23 11.84
C LYS A 3 13.07 -2.71 12.06
N ARG A 4 14.20 -2.02 12.22
CA ARG A 4 14.20 -0.55 12.47
C ARG A 4 13.66 0.23 11.28
N LEU A 5 13.94 -0.24 10.05
CA LEU A 5 13.36 0.34 8.84
C LEU A 5 11.84 0.13 8.82
N ALA A 6 11.37 -1.10 9.08
CA ALA A 6 9.95 -1.38 9.15
C ALA A 6 9.22 -0.57 10.24
N GLU A 7 9.86 -0.34 11.39
CA GLU A 7 9.35 0.58 12.42
C GLU A 7 9.30 2.03 11.93
N HIS A 8 10.35 2.52 11.26
CA HIS A 8 10.41 3.88 10.70
C HIS A 8 9.33 4.11 9.65
N TYR A 9 9.10 3.12 8.78
CA TYR A 9 8.06 3.16 7.76
C TYR A 9 6.66 2.86 8.32
N GLY A 10 6.49 2.60 9.64
CA GLY A 10 5.18 2.38 10.25
C GLY A 10 4.54 1.02 9.96
N ILE A 11 5.25 0.07 9.35
CA ILE A 11 4.70 -1.22 8.90
C ILE A 11 4.08 -2.00 10.06
N TYR A 12 4.79 -2.12 11.18
CA TYR A 12 4.26 -2.84 12.33
C TYR A 12 3.06 -2.12 12.95
N LYS A 13 3.05 -0.79 12.98
CA LYS A 13 1.94 -0.02 13.55
C LYS A 13 0.63 -0.31 12.79
N ASP A 14 0.70 -0.42 11.47
CA ASP A 14 -0.48 -0.58 10.63
C ASP A 14 -0.90 -2.06 10.52
N LEU A 15 0.06 -2.98 10.28
CA LEU A 15 -0.24 -4.40 10.08
C LEU A 15 -0.36 -5.21 11.39
N PHE A 16 0.41 -4.83 12.42
CA PHE A 16 0.51 -5.53 13.70
C PHE A 16 0.54 -4.54 14.89
N PRO A 17 -0.54 -3.79 15.18
CA PRO A 17 -0.49 -2.61 16.05
C PRO A 17 0.15 -2.79 17.45
N MET A 18 0.13 -4.02 17.98
CA MET A 18 0.67 -4.36 19.30
C MET A 18 1.83 -5.37 19.25
N ALA A 19 2.34 -5.71 18.07
CA ALA A 19 3.34 -6.74 17.89
C ALA A 19 4.41 -6.36 16.87
N TYR A 20 5.57 -6.96 17.01
CA TYR A 20 6.63 -6.90 16.01
C TYR A 20 7.25 -8.29 15.89
N PHE A 21 7.87 -8.54 14.75
CA PHE A 21 8.70 -9.72 14.56
C PHE A 21 10.04 -9.31 13.97
N VAL A 22 11.06 -10.11 14.21
CA VAL A 22 12.37 -9.89 13.61
C VAL A 22 12.43 -10.72 12.33
N PRO A 23 12.51 -10.11 11.13
CA PRO A 23 12.68 -10.86 9.90
C PRO A 23 14.05 -11.53 9.94
N ARG A 24 14.05 -12.85 10.10
CA ARG A 24 15.26 -13.68 10.13
C ARG A 24 15.63 -14.18 8.73
N LEU A 25 14.64 -14.20 7.84
CA LEU A 25 14.78 -14.71 6.49
C LEU A 25 14.84 -13.53 5.50
N MET A 26 15.87 -13.52 4.66
CA MET A 26 16.04 -12.52 3.61
C MET A 26 15.14 -12.85 2.42
N LEU A 27 14.05 -12.09 2.28
CA LEU A 27 13.15 -12.19 1.14
C LEU A 27 13.66 -11.30 0.00
N ARG A 28 14.05 -11.92 -1.13
CA ARG A 28 14.50 -11.22 -2.33
C ARG A 28 13.35 -11.21 -3.34
N VAL A 29 12.88 -10.02 -3.67
CA VAL A 29 11.80 -9.84 -4.64
C VAL A 29 12.35 -9.01 -5.80
N ALA A 30 12.12 -9.46 -7.03
CA ALA A 30 12.56 -8.77 -8.23
C ALA A 30 11.44 -8.71 -9.26
N TYR A 31 11.28 -7.54 -9.88
CA TYR A 31 10.36 -7.30 -10.97
C TYR A 31 11.12 -7.24 -12.30
N GLY A 32 10.45 -7.69 -13.37
CA GLY A 32 10.98 -7.78 -14.72
C GLY A 32 11.66 -9.12 -15.02
N GLU A 33 11.71 -9.49 -16.31
CA GLU A 33 12.28 -10.77 -16.77
C GLU A 33 13.78 -10.90 -16.43
N ASP A 34 14.52 -9.80 -16.50
CA ASP A 34 15.96 -9.75 -16.18
C ASP A 34 16.27 -9.52 -14.69
N SER A 35 15.26 -9.52 -13.81
CA SER A 35 15.42 -9.13 -12.39
C SER A 35 16.08 -7.75 -12.20
N SER A 36 15.92 -6.85 -13.17
CA SER A 36 16.57 -5.53 -13.17
C SER A 36 16.05 -4.62 -12.05
N THR A 37 14.80 -4.81 -11.63
CA THR A 37 14.15 -3.97 -10.63
C THR A 37 13.97 -4.75 -9.33
N THR A 38 14.96 -4.66 -8.45
CA THR A 38 14.93 -5.36 -7.16
C THR A 38 14.21 -4.54 -6.09
N VAL A 39 13.43 -5.22 -5.26
CA VAL A 39 12.79 -4.66 -4.07
C VAL A 39 13.75 -4.77 -2.90
N HIS A 40 13.95 -3.67 -2.20
CA HIS A 40 14.74 -3.57 -0.99
C HIS A 40 13.81 -3.27 0.20
N TYR A 41 14.12 -2.22 0.96
CA TYR A 41 13.39 -1.85 2.19
C TYR A 41 12.95 -0.40 2.09
N GLY A 42 12.02 -0.12 1.18
CA GLY A 42 11.46 1.22 0.95
C GLY A 42 12.02 1.96 -0.26
N ASN A 43 12.70 1.28 -1.19
CA ASN A 43 13.07 1.90 -2.46
C ASN A 43 11.84 2.20 -3.32
N HIS A 44 11.99 3.13 -4.25
CA HIS A 44 10.91 3.54 -5.13
C HIS A 44 10.83 2.66 -6.39
N LEU A 45 9.65 2.10 -6.65
CA LEU A 45 9.31 1.41 -7.89
C LEU A 45 8.07 2.06 -8.50
N THR A 46 7.97 2.05 -9.82
CA THR A 46 6.77 2.54 -10.52
C THR A 46 5.73 1.44 -10.70
N PRO A 47 4.43 1.77 -10.80
CA PRO A 47 3.38 0.81 -11.11
C PRO A 47 3.65 0.05 -12.42
N SER A 48 4.21 0.75 -13.43
CA SER A 48 4.65 0.12 -14.69
C SER A 48 5.70 -0.96 -14.49
N GLN A 49 6.69 -0.76 -13.60
CA GLN A 49 7.69 -1.78 -13.28
C GLN A 49 7.07 -2.96 -12.53
N ALA A 50 6.07 -2.68 -11.68
CA ALA A 50 5.34 -3.67 -10.90
C ALA A 50 4.05 -4.17 -11.61
N ALA A 51 3.98 -4.10 -12.94
CA ALA A 51 2.78 -4.50 -13.68
C ALA A 51 2.51 -6.02 -13.64
N GLN A 52 3.57 -6.83 -13.65
CA GLN A 52 3.51 -8.29 -13.58
C GLN A 52 3.94 -8.79 -12.20
N ALA A 53 3.53 -10.02 -11.85
CA ALA A 53 3.92 -10.65 -10.60
C ALA A 53 5.46 -10.77 -10.52
N PRO A 54 6.07 -10.46 -9.36
CA PRO A 54 7.52 -10.51 -9.22
C PRO A 54 8.04 -11.94 -9.07
N GLN A 55 9.33 -12.11 -9.36
CA GLN A 55 10.09 -13.29 -8.96
C GLN A 55 10.49 -13.16 -7.49
N VAL A 56 10.16 -14.17 -6.69
CA VAL A 56 10.38 -14.17 -5.25
C VAL A 56 11.31 -15.32 -4.90
N HIS A 57 12.45 -14.98 -4.29
CA HIS A 57 13.48 -15.92 -3.89
C HIS A 57 13.79 -15.78 -2.41
N PHE A 58 13.88 -16.92 -1.73
CA PHE A 58 14.17 -16.97 -0.31
C PHE A 58 14.78 -18.34 0.05
N ASP A 59 15.62 -18.38 1.08
CA ASP A 59 16.28 -19.60 1.51
C ASP A 59 15.31 -20.42 2.39
N ALA A 60 14.91 -21.59 1.91
CA ALA A 60 13.94 -22.47 2.55
C ALA A 60 14.54 -23.85 2.85
N GLU A 61 14.12 -24.46 3.96
CA GLU A 61 14.47 -25.83 4.31
C GLU A 61 13.73 -26.81 3.38
N GLU A 62 14.35 -27.96 3.08
CA GLU A 62 13.68 -29.04 2.36
C GLU A 62 12.42 -29.50 3.15
N ASN A 63 11.29 -29.62 2.46
CA ASN A 63 9.97 -29.94 3.05
C ASN A 63 9.32 -28.86 3.95
N SER A 64 9.82 -27.63 3.94
CA SER A 64 9.14 -26.52 4.60
C SER A 64 7.98 -25.97 3.75
N LEU A 65 6.95 -25.43 4.41
CA LEU A 65 5.81 -24.79 3.77
C LEU A 65 5.79 -23.31 4.10
N TRP A 66 5.43 -22.48 3.11
CA TRP A 66 5.45 -21.03 3.24
C TRP A 66 4.19 -20.39 2.67
N THR A 67 3.87 -19.21 3.19
CA THR A 67 2.81 -18.36 2.67
C THR A 67 3.37 -16.97 2.38
N LEU A 68 3.14 -16.50 1.16
CA LEU A 68 3.52 -15.18 0.69
C LEU A 68 2.28 -14.29 0.62
N LEU A 69 2.38 -13.11 1.24
CA LEU A 69 1.34 -12.10 1.27
C LEU A 69 1.90 -10.78 0.73
N LEU A 70 1.19 -10.15 -0.22
CA LEU A 70 1.45 -8.77 -0.66
C LEU A 70 0.22 -7.91 -0.35
N THR A 71 0.41 -6.86 0.43
CA THR A 71 -0.66 -5.95 0.82
C THR A 71 -0.23 -4.49 0.79
N SER A 72 -1.21 -3.59 0.67
CA SER A 72 -1.03 -2.14 0.72
C SER A 72 -2.00 -1.51 1.72
N PRO A 73 -1.51 -0.96 2.85
CA PRO A 73 -2.34 -0.24 3.82
C PRO A 73 -2.73 1.18 3.35
N ASP A 74 -2.03 1.74 2.36
CA ASP A 74 -2.21 3.14 1.95
C ASP A 74 -3.17 3.31 0.75
N GLU A 75 -3.54 2.21 0.07
CA GLU A 75 -4.27 2.27 -1.21
C GLU A 75 -5.80 2.19 -1.08
N HIS A 76 -6.31 1.85 0.11
CA HIS A 76 -7.74 1.62 0.28
C HIS A 76 -8.55 2.92 0.14
N LEU A 77 -9.47 2.95 -0.84
CA LEU A 77 -10.13 4.19 -1.28
C LEU A 77 -11.28 4.67 -0.38
N LEU A 78 -11.82 3.80 0.48
CA LEU A 78 -13.07 4.06 1.22
C LEU A 78 -12.90 4.07 2.74
N ASP A 79 -11.87 3.43 3.24
CA ASP A 79 -11.65 3.16 4.66
C ASP A 79 -10.15 3.16 4.93
N ALA A 80 -9.70 4.01 5.83
CA ALA A 80 -8.28 4.20 6.15
C ALA A 80 -7.71 3.10 7.06
N GLU A 81 -8.56 2.28 7.68
CA GLU A 81 -8.12 1.15 8.51
C GLU A 81 -8.02 -0.17 7.75
N GLN A 82 -8.44 -0.19 6.48
CA GLN A 82 -8.44 -1.38 5.63
C GLN A 82 -7.28 -1.36 4.64
N GLU A 83 -6.88 -2.54 4.21
CA GLU A 83 -5.81 -2.75 3.25
C GLU A 83 -6.39 -3.36 1.97
N TYR A 84 -5.66 -3.24 0.85
CA TYR A 84 -5.92 -4.09 -0.31
C TYR A 84 -4.95 -5.27 -0.36
N LEU A 85 -5.50 -6.45 -0.66
CA LEU A 85 -4.74 -7.67 -0.91
C LEU A 85 -4.34 -7.75 -2.38
N HIS A 86 -3.05 -7.58 -2.66
CA HIS A 86 -2.55 -7.65 -4.03
C HIS A 86 -2.24 -9.07 -4.47
N TRP A 87 -1.69 -9.88 -3.56
CA TRP A 87 -1.28 -11.24 -3.88
C TRP A 87 -1.27 -12.10 -2.62
N LEU A 88 -1.79 -13.32 -2.72
CA LEU A 88 -1.73 -14.32 -1.65
C LEU A 88 -1.48 -15.68 -2.25
N VAL A 89 -0.34 -16.27 -1.88
CA VAL A 89 0.05 -17.63 -2.27
C VAL A 89 0.36 -18.40 -0.98
N GLY A 90 -0.36 -19.47 -0.72
CA GLY A 90 -0.15 -20.33 0.44
C GLY A 90 0.41 -21.69 0.05
N ASN A 91 0.76 -22.49 1.06
CA ASN A 91 1.23 -23.87 0.89
C ASN A 91 2.39 -24.00 -0.12
N ILE A 92 3.29 -23.01 -0.16
CA ILE A 92 4.45 -22.99 -1.05
C ILE A 92 5.46 -24.03 -0.58
N PRO A 93 5.77 -25.08 -1.37
CA PRO A 93 6.74 -26.09 -0.99
C PRO A 93 8.17 -25.56 -1.19
N GLY A 94 8.93 -25.48 -0.12
CA GLY A 94 10.31 -24.98 -0.13
C GLY A 94 10.36 -23.53 -0.60
N ASN A 95 11.06 -23.28 -1.71
CA ASN A 95 11.25 -21.94 -2.30
C ASN A 95 10.49 -21.75 -3.63
N SER A 96 9.70 -22.73 -4.07
CA SER A 96 9.03 -22.71 -5.37
C SER A 96 7.67 -22.02 -5.29
N VAL A 97 7.65 -20.69 -5.35
CA VAL A 97 6.40 -19.89 -5.26
C VAL A 97 5.39 -20.28 -6.33
N SER A 98 5.84 -20.63 -7.53
CA SER A 98 4.98 -21.11 -8.63
C SER A 98 4.30 -22.46 -8.34
N SER A 99 4.83 -23.24 -7.39
CA SER A 99 4.23 -24.51 -6.96
C SER A 99 3.27 -24.36 -5.79
N GLY A 100 3.12 -23.15 -5.24
CA GLY A 100 2.16 -22.86 -4.18
C GLY A 100 0.73 -22.71 -4.72
N GLU A 101 -0.22 -22.69 -3.80
CA GLU A 101 -1.63 -22.47 -4.09
C GLU A 101 -1.94 -20.98 -4.09
N GLU A 102 -2.36 -20.44 -5.23
CA GLU A 102 -2.74 -19.03 -5.34
C GLU A 102 -4.18 -18.81 -4.84
N PHE A 103 -4.32 -18.15 -3.69
CA PHE A 103 -5.61 -17.82 -3.08
C PHE A 103 -6.13 -16.45 -3.54
N CYS A 104 -5.23 -15.53 -3.86
CA CYS A 104 -5.59 -14.24 -4.42
C CYS A 104 -4.62 -13.88 -5.56
N PRO A 105 -5.09 -13.76 -6.80
CA PRO A 105 -4.23 -13.54 -7.95
C PRO A 105 -3.55 -12.17 -7.88
N TYR A 106 -2.33 -12.08 -8.40
CA TYR A 106 -1.60 -10.83 -8.43
C TYR A 106 -2.40 -9.72 -9.13
N ILE A 107 -2.41 -8.53 -8.55
CA ILE A 107 -2.85 -7.29 -9.20
C ILE A 107 -1.77 -6.24 -9.03
N SER A 108 -1.45 -5.54 -10.12
CA SER A 108 -0.47 -4.47 -10.12
C SER A 108 -0.84 -3.39 -9.09
N PRO A 109 0.13 -2.68 -8.50
CA PRO A 109 -0.12 -1.44 -7.78
C PRO A 109 -0.99 -0.46 -8.59
N PHE A 110 -1.94 0.22 -7.95
CA PHE A 110 -2.76 1.28 -8.55
C PHE A 110 -2.92 2.48 -7.61
N PRO A 111 -1.81 3.08 -7.12
CA PRO A 111 -1.88 4.23 -6.22
C PRO A 111 -2.60 5.40 -6.90
N ALA A 112 -3.67 5.90 -6.28
CA ALA A 112 -4.50 6.94 -6.88
C ALA A 112 -3.72 8.25 -7.10
N ARG A 113 -4.13 9.03 -8.10
CA ARG A 113 -3.44 10.27 -8.42
C ARG A 113 -3.59 11.27 -7.28
N GLY A 114 -2.47 11.80 -6.79
CA GLY A 114 -2.45 12.85 -5.76
C GLY A 114 -2.52 12.35 -4.31
N THR A 115 -2.48 11.04 -4.05
CA THR A 115 -2.40 10.47 -2.70
C THR A 115 -0.97 10.34 -2.16
N GLY A 116 0.03 10.54 -3.03
CA GLY A 116 1.46 10.51 -2.66
C GLY A 116 2.09 9.13 -2.84
N PHE A 117 2.96 8.75 -1.90
CA PHE A 117 3.67 7.46 -1.93
C PHE A 117 2.93 6.42 -1.09
N HIS A 118 2.63 5.27 -1.70
CA HIS A 118 2.01 4.12 -1.04
C HIS A 118 3.04 3.04 -0.79
N ARG A 119 2.92 2.34 0.33
CA ARG A 119 3.81 1.23 0.71
C ARG A 119 3.19 -0.10 0.30
N TYR A 120 3.96 -0.92 -0.41
CA TYR A 120 3.57 -2.29 -0.77
C TYR A 120 4.47 -3.25 -0.03
N ILE A 121 3.85 -4.11 0.77
CA ILE A 121 4.52 -4.88 1.81
C ILE A 121 4.38 -6.36 1.50
N PHE A 122 5.51 -7.01 1.27
CA PHE A 122 5.63 -8.47 1.20
C PHE A 122 5.92 -9.04 2.58
N ILE A 123 5.11 -9.99 3.00
CA ILE A 123 5.31 -10.76 4.23
C ILE A 123 5.42 -12.22 3.85
N LEU A 124 6.46 -12.87 4.34
CA LEU A 124 6.65 -14.30 4.21
C LEU A 124 6.39 -14.96 5.56
N PHE A 125 5.43 -15.87 5.62
CA PHE A 125 5.12 -16.67 6.79
C PHE A 125 5.64 -18.09 6.62
N LYS A 126 6.30 -18.64 7.64
CA LYS A 126 6.60 -20.07 7.76
C LYS A 126 5.37 -20.80 8.26
N GLN A 127 4.98 -21.88 7.60
CA GLN A 127 3.88 -22.76 8.02
C GLN A 127 4.46 -24.00 8.70
N GLU A 128 3.83 -24.46 9.77
CA GLU A 128 4.21 -25.74 10.42
C GLU A 128 3.63 -26.95 9.69
N HIS A 129 2.40 -26.79 9.17
CA HIS A 129 1.63 -27.80 8.44
C HIS A 129 0.85 -27.14 7.29
N PRO A 130 0.35 -27.91 6.31
CA PRO A 130 -0.57 -27.39 5.30
C PRO A 130 -1.74 -26.67 5.96
N VAL A 131 -2.02 -25.44 5.51
CA VAL A 131 -3.11 -24.62 6.05
C VAL A 131 -4.18 -24.49 4.99
N ASP A 132 -5.43 -24.70 5.40
CA ASP A 132 -6.59 -24.39 4.57
C ASP A 132 -6.87 -22.88 4.63
N PHE A 133 -6.71 -22.20 3.50
CA PHE A 133 -7.07 -20.79 3.30
C PHE A 133 -8.34 -20.62 2.44
N SER A 134 -9.21 -21.63 2.40
CA SER A 134 -10.49 -21.58 1.66
C SER A 134 -11.35 -20.36 2.00
N SER A 135 -11.30 -19.85 3.24
CA SER A 135 -12.00 -18.62 3.65
C SER A 135 -11.49 -17.35 2.99
N ASP A 136 -10.23 -17.35 2.57
CA ASP A 136 -9.53 -16.19 2.03
C ASP A 136 -9.35 -16.29 0.51
N LEU A 137 -9.89 -17.36 -0.10
CA LEU A 137 -9.93 -17.58 -1.54
C LEU A 137 -10.72 -16.48 -2.24
N ARG A 138 -10.12 -15.90 -3.29
CA ARG A 138 -10.72 -14.89 -4.16
C ARG A 138 -10.91 -15.47 -5.55
N SER A 139 -11.96 -15.04 -6.25
CA SER A 139 -12.22 -15.49 -7.62
C SER A 139 -11.07 -15.10 -8.54
N SER A 140 -10.64 -15.97 -9.45
CA SER A 140 -9.63 -15.62 -10.46
C SER A 140 -10.29 -15.35 -11.82
N PRO A 141 -10.12 -14.17 -12.44
CA PRO A 141 -9.44 -12.97 -11.93
C PRO A 141 -10.28 -12.19 -10.89
N CYS A 142 -9.63 -11.56 -9.90
CA CYS A 142 -10.30 -10.74 -8.88
C CYS A 142 -10.05 -9.25 -9.14
N TYR A 143 -11.02 -8.57 -9.77
CA TYR A 143 -10.99 -7.12 -9.97
C TYR A 143 -11.98 -6.35 -9.08
N CYS A 144 -12.71 -7.06 -8.20
CA CYS A 144 -13.64 -6.44 -7.27
C CYS A 144 -12.89 -5.92 -6.04
N LEU A 145 -12.80 -4.59 -5.89
CA LEU A 145 -12.11 -3.96 -4.75
C LEU A 145 -12.70 -4.38 -3.39
N LYS A 146 -14.02 -4.61 -3.29
CA LYS A 146 -14.66 -5.10 -2.05
C LYS A 146 -14.19 -6.49 -1.65
N GLN A 147 -13.95 -7.35 -2.63
CA GLN A 147 -13.38 -8.66 -2.35
C GLN A 147 -11.92 -8.47 -1.92
N ARG A 148 -11.15 -7.64 -2.63
CA ARG A 148 -9.74 -7.33 -2.33
C ARG A 148 -9.51 -6.68 -0.97
N THR A 149 -10.52 -6.06 -0.36
CA THR A 149 -10.45 -5.54 1.01
C THR A 149 -9.97 -6.63 1.97
N PHE A 150 -8.98 -6.28 2.77
CA PHE A 150 -8.24 -7.21 3.60
C PHE A 150 -7.68 -6.50 4.83
N ARG A 151 -7.42 -7.27 5.87
CA ARG A 151 -6.75 -6.79 7.07
C ARG A 151 -5.77 -7.84 7.53
N THR A 152 -4.48 -7.52 7.47
CA THR A 152 -3.40 -8.47 7.80
C THR A 152 -3.51 -8.98 9.23
N LEU A 153 -3.92 -8.11 10.16
CA LEU A 153 -4.10 -8.46 11.56
C LEU A 153 -5.13 -9.58 11.77
N ASP A 154 -6.28 -9.49 11.09
CA ASP A 154 -7.38 -10.46 11.27
C ASP A 154 -7.05 -11.78 10.57
N PHE A 155 -6.37 -11.73 9.42
CA PHE A 155 -5.81 -12.91 8.78
C PHE A 155 -4.81 -13.62 9.69
N TYR A 156 -3.83 -12.88 10.24
CA TYR A 156 -2.82 -13.47 11.11
C TYR A 156 -3.45 -14.08 12.37
N ARG A 157 -4.41 -13.39 13.01
CA ARG A 157 -5.12 -13.91 14.20
C ARG A 157 -5.81 -15.25 13.97
N LYS A 158 -6.41 -15.48 12.79
CA LYS A 158 -7.06 -16.74 12.44
C LYS A 158 -6.08 -17.91 12.31
N HIS A 159 -4.84 -17.63 11.91
CA HIS A 159 -3.85 -18.63 11.54
C HIS A 159 -2.59 -18.61 12.42
N GLN A 160 -2.55 -17.81 13.49
CA GLN A 160 -1.36 -17.57 14.32
C GLN A 160 -0.75 -18.86 14.91
N ASP A 161 -1.57 -19.88 15.16
CA ASP A 161 -1.13 -21.17 15.68
C ASP A 161 -0.45 -22.05 14.61
N LYS A 162 -0.58 -21.68 13.33
CA LYS A 162 -0.10 -22.47 12.19
C LYS A 162 0.97 -21.75 11.36
N ILE A 163 0.97 -20.41 11.40
CA ILE A 163 1.86 -19.56 10.59
C ILE A 163 2.66 -18.60 11.46
N THR A 164 3.94 -18.43 11.15
CA THR A 164 4.84 -17.50 11.85
C THR A 164 5.52 -16.55 10.86
N PRO A 165 5.45 -15.22 11.06
CA PRO A 165 6.10 -14.27 10.17
C PRO A 165 7.63 -14.40 10.24
N ALA A 166 8.27 -14.60 9.10
CA ALA A 166 9.69 -14.95 9.00
C ALA A 166 10.49 -13.97 8.13
N GLY A 167 9.87 -13.47 7.05
CA GLY A 167 10.48 -12.54 6.10
C GLY A 167 9.62 -11.31 5.88
N LEU A 168 10.27 -10.20 5.56
CA LEU A 168 9.64 -8.93 5.25
C LEU A 168 10.43 -8.25 4.14
N SER A 169 9.75 -7.69 3.14
CA SER A 169 10.32 -6.83 2.11
C SER A 169 9.26 -5.82 1.66
N PHE A 170 9.64 -4.61 1.27
CA PHE A 170 8.65 -3.60 0.88
C PHE A 170 9.24 -2.52 -0.01
N PHE A 171 8.39 -1.90 -0.82
CA PHE A 171 8.75 -0.77 -1.67
C PHE A 171 7.70 0.35 -1.58
N GLN A 172 8.07 1.52 -2.10
CA GLN A 172 7.19 2.65 -2.25
C GLN A 172 6.80 2.85 -3.72
N CYS A 173 5.51 2.98 -3.97
CA CYS A 173 4.97 3.25 -5.30
C CYS A 173 4.27 4.61 -5.33
N GLN A 174 4.34 5.29 -6.46
CA GLN A 174 3.60 6.53 -6.72
C GLN A 174 2.83 6.35 -8.02
N TRP A 175 1.73 7.09 -8.16
CA TRP A 175 0.97 7.15 -9.41
C TRP A 175 1.87 7.38 -10.63
N ASP A 176 1.60 6.60 -11.68
CA ASP A 176 2.12 6.82 -13.03
C ASP A 176 0.98 6.67 -14.07
N GLN A 177 1.29 6.85 -15.35
CA GLN A 177 0.29 6.76 -16.42
C GLN A 177 -0.33 5.37 -16.59
N SER A 178 0.34 4.29 -16.13
CA SER A 178 -0.17 2.93 -16.24
C SER A 178 -1.36 2.68 -15.28
N VAL A 179 -1.41 3.42 -14.17
CA VAL A 179 -2.50 3.32 -13.19
C VAL A 179 -3.85 3.70 -13.80
N SER A 180 -3.89 4.70 -14.67
CA SER A 180 -5.12 5.08 -15.40
C SER A 180 -5.66 3.91 -16.23
N HIS A 181 -4.77 3.14 -16.87
CA HIS A 181 -5.15 1.93 -17.60
C HIS A 181 -5.71 0.86 -16.65
N THR A 182 -5.08 0.64 -15.50
CA THR A 182 -5.57 -0.30 -14.47
C THR A 182 -6.97 0.06 -13.99
N PHE A 183 -7.26 1.33 -13.69
CA PHE A 183 -8.60 1.74 -13.26
C PHE A 183 -9.66 1.54 -14.34
N HIS A 184 -9.37 1.93 -15.58
CA HIS A 184 -10.34 1.88 -16.67
C HIS A 184 -10.54 0.48 -17.25
N THR A 185 -9.47 -0.31 -17.39
CA THR A 185 -9.50 -1.61 -18.06
C THR A 185 -9.66 -2.77 -17.09
N LEU A 186 -8.88 -2.81 -16.01
CA LEU A 186 -8.93 -3.93 -15.05
C LEU A 186 -10.07 -3.76 -14.06
N LEU A 187 -10.15 -2.59 -13.40
CA LEU A 187 -11.16 -2.32 -12.36
C LEU A 187 -12.50 -1.83 -12.92
N ASN A 188 -12.56 -1.50 -14.22
CA ASN A 188 -13.73 -0.96 -14.91
C ASN A 188 -14.42 0.19 -14.15
N MET A 189 -13.62 1.13 -13.66
CA MET A 189 -14.08 2.28 -12.89
C MET A 189 -13.40 3.59 -13.32
N ARG A 190 -13.95 4.71 -12.84
CA ARG A 190 -13.32 6.02 -13.04
C ARG A 190 -12.15 6.18 -12.08
N GLU A 191 -11.04 6.71 -12.59
CA GLU A 191 -9.87 7.02 -11.78
C GLU A 191 -10.19 8.15 -10.79
N PRO A 192 -10.02 7.92 -9.47
CA PRO A 192 -10.14 8.97 -8.48
C PRO A 192 -8.86 9.84 -8.49
N VAL A 193 -9.05 11.16 -8.43
CA VAL A 193 -7.96 12.14 -8.35
C VAL A 193 -8.13 12.94 -7.07
N PHE A 194 -7.07 12.96 -6.27
CA PHE A 194 -7.01 13.66 -5.00
C PHE A 194 -6.11 14.88 -5.12
N GLU A 195 -6.38 15.88 -4.30
CA GLU A 195 -5.55 17.06 -4.14
C GLU A 195 -5.34 17.31 -2.65
N TYR A 196 -4.14 17.76 -2.29
CA TYR A 196 -3.84 18.14 -0.92
C TYR A 196 -4.46 19.51 -0.62
N ASP A 197 -5.62 19.49 0.04
CA ASP A 197 -6.26 20.71 0.53
C ASP A 197 -5.52 21.23 1.76
N ARG A 198 -4.98 22.44 1.65
CA ARG A 198 -4.24 23.10 2.73
C ARG A 198 -5.24 23.78 3.66
N PRO A 199 -5.09 23.67 4.99
CA PRO A 199 -5.94 24.42 5.90
C PRO A 199 -5.85 25.91 5.55
N PRO A 200 -6.98 26.64 5.61
CA PRO A 200 -7.00 28.04 5.26
C PRO A 200 -6.03 28.80 6.17
N VAL A 201 -5.33 29.77 5.59
CA VAL A 201 -4.40 30.61 6.35
C VAL A 201 -5.18 31.32 7.44
N TYR A 202 -4.76 31.13 8.69
CA TYR A 202 -5.38 31.83 9.80
C TYR A 202 -5.15 33.34 9.67
N HIS A 203 -6.25 34.08 9.72
CA HIS A 203 -6.24 35.52 9.85
C HIS A 203 -6.95 35.92 11.15
N PRO A 204 -6.33 36.76 12.00
CA PRO A 204 -7.01 37.25 13.19
C PRO A 204 -8.24 38.08 12.80
N PRO A 205 -9.25 38.23 13.68
CA PRO A 205 -10.43 39.05 13.38
C PRO A 205 -10.05 40.44 12.88
N GLN A 206 -10.70 40.89 11.80
CA GLN A 206 -10.40 42.18 11.19
C GLN A 206 -10.70 43.32 12.17
N LYS A 207 -9.74 44.23 12.35
CA LYS A 207 -9.91 45.43 13.17
C LYS A 207 -10.31 46.60 12.29
N LYS A 208 -11.28 47.40 12.74
CA LYS A 208 -11.70 48.63 12.06
C LYS A 208 -10.55 49.62 11.86
N TYR A 209 -9.67 49.73 12.86
CA TYR A 209 -8.49 50.60 12.82
C TYR A 209 -7.23 49.78 13.07
N PRO A 210 -6.61 49.21 12.02
CA PRO A 210 -5.44 48.34 12.15
C PRO A 210 -4.16 49.16 12.31
N HIS A 211 -3.97 49.78 13.48
CA HIS A 211 -2.80 50.60 13.79
C HIS A 211 -1.49 49.80 13.62
N GLY A 212 -0.50 50.40 12.94
CA GLY A 212 0.81 49.80 12.70
C GLY A 212 0.83 48.68 11.66
N GLN A 213 -0.30 48.39 10.98
CA GLN A 213 -0.34 47.40 9.91
C GLN A 213 -0.07 48.04 8.54
N PRO A 214 0.55 47.29 7.61
CA PRO A 214 0.76 47.77 6.24
C PRO A 214 -0.55 47.78 5.43
N LEU A 215 -0.60 48.51 4.31
CA LEU A 215 -1.80 48.64 3.46
C LEU A 215 -2.35 47.28 2.98
N ARG A 216 -1.46 46.32 2.68
CA ARG A 216 -1.79 44.93 2.32
C ARG A 216 -2.57 44.16 3.39
N TYR A 217 -2.75 44.73 4.58
CA TYR A 217 -3.63 44.18 5.62
C TYR A 217 -5.06 44.00 5.12
N LEU A 218 -5.58 44.97 4.34
CA LEU A 218 -6.94 44.90 3.81
C LEU A 218 -7.12 43.77 2.79
N ASP A 219 -6.05 43.41 2.09
CA ASP A 219 -6.09 42.33 1.09
C ASP A 219 -6.27 40.95 1.73
N ARG A 220 -5.89 40.76 3.00
CA ARG A 220 -6.09 39.50 3.74
C ARG A 220 -7.56 39.15 3.96
N TYR A 221 -8.44 40.15 3.88
CA TYR A 221 -9.87 40.01 4.12
C TYR A 221 -10.69 40.34 2.87
N ARG A 222 -10.05 40.43 1.70
CA ARG A 222 -10.73 40.66 0.42
C ARG A 222 -10.99 39.32 -0.24
N ASP A 223 -12.25 39.07 -0.63
CA ASP A 223 -12.69 37.82 -1.29
C ASP A 223 -12.27 37.71 -2.78
N GLY A 224 -11.21 38.41 -3.19
CA GLY A 224 -10.63 38.30 -4.53
C GLY A 224 -11.36 39.01 -5.68
N ALA A 225 -12.44 39.76 -5.43
CA ALA A 225 -13.10 40.55 -6.48
C ALA A 225 -12.18 41.67 -7.01
N GLU A 226 -11.99 41.75 -8.34
CA GLU A 226 -11.09 42.74 -8.97
C GLU A 226 -11.56 44.18 -8.78
N LYS A 227 -12.86 44.44 -8.95
CA LYS A 227 -13.49 45.75 -8.68
C LYS A 227 -14.93 45.54 -8.23
N THR A 228 -15.32 46.25 -7.19
CA THR A 228 -16.70 46.27 -6.70
C THR A 228 -17.27 47.67 -6.88
N HIS A 229 -18.30 47.81 -7.73
CA HIS A 229 -18.98 49.08 -7.98
C HIS A 229 -20.25 49.27 -7.12
N GLY A 230 -20.66 48.22 -6.40
CA GLY A 230 -21.79 48.30 -5.47
C GLY A 230 -23.10 48.60 -6.19
N ILE A 231 -23.68 49.77 -5.94
CA ILE A 231 -24.94 50.23 -6.55
C ILE A 231 -24.73 51.12 -7.79
N TYR A 232 -23.46 51.36 -8.18
CA TYR A 232 -23.09 52.15 -9.36
C TYR A 232 -22.85 51.26 -10.58
#